data_AF-A0A965VL85-F1
#
_entry.id   AF-A0A965VL85-F1
#
_cell.length_a   1.000
_cell.length_b   1.000
_cell.length_c   1.000
_cell.angle_alpha   90.00
_cell.angle_beta   90.00
_cell.angle_gamma   90.00
#
_symmetry.space_group_name_H-M   'P 1'
#
loop_
_entity.id
_entity.type
_entity.pdbx_description
1 polymer ?
#
loop_
_entity_poly.entity_id
_entity_poly.type
_entity_poly.pdbx_seq_one_letter_code
_entity_poly.pdbx_strand_id
1 'polypeptide(L)'
;PTGGTILGLAGIYDAYRTGRGSVKVRAKASIEEGRRGQMQIVVTELPYQTSCSSIAARIQELVDGGELDGIADVNDNSSGGQTNLIITLKRDANANVVLNNLFKLTQLQSSFPINMVALVDGVPRTLNLKTAIEGYVNHQVDVITRRSEYRLGKAKDRQHILEGRLKALNVIDAIIKLIRASDDAPAAKDKLMKKPYGFSERQAIDILDMQLRQLTKLSRIDIETEIEALNVKIKELEEILGNPKVLRALISKELLEVKEEFATPRACKIVADSGEMSIEDLIDDKELVIVMTQAQYVKAVSASSFRTQGRGGRGVAGAKLKADDIVRHVIFTTAHAYLLFFSNRGRVYKLRAADIPERERTAKGIPIV
;
A
#
# COMPACT_ATOMS: atom_id res chain seq x y z
N PRO A 1 -1.57 -3.78 5.79
CA PRO A 1 -2.69 -4.69 6.17
C PRO A 1 -3.76 -3.98 7.01
N THR A 2 -3.35 -3.07 7.91
CA THR A 2 -4.23 -2.34 8.84
C THR A 2 -5.07 -1.21 8.21
N GLY A 3 -4.98 -1.03 6.88
CA GLY A 3 -5.59 0.10 6.19
C GLY A 3 -4.80 1.40 6.42
N GLY A 4 -5.52 2.48 6.68
CA GLY A 4 -5.00 3.83 6.81
C GLY A 4 -4.87 4.56 5.47
N THR A 5 -4.42 5.80 5.56
CA THR A 5 -4.26 6.68 4.40
C THR A 5 -2.79 7.04 4.21
N ILE A 6 -2.28 6.81 3.01
CA ILE A 6 -0.95 7.25 2.60
C ILE A 6 -1.06 8.68 2.08
N LEU A 7 -0.21 9.56 2.56
CA LEU A 7 -0.17 10.97 2.16
C LEU A 7 0.99 11.23 1.20
N GLY A 8 0.65 11.73 0.02
CA GLY A 8 1.62 12.14 -0.99
C GLY A 8 2.24 10.98 -1.78
N LEU A 9 2.88 11.34 -2.89
CA LEU A 9 3.50 10.38 -3.82
C LEU A 9 5.02 10.54 -3.92
N ALA A 10 5.58 11.69 -3.52
CA ALA A 10 7.00 12.00 -3.72
C ALA A 10 7.92 10.92 -3.12
N GLY A 11 7.72 10.59 -1.84
CA GLY A 11 8.51 9.56 -1.17
C GLY A 11 8.33 8.14 -1.73
N ILE A 12 7.18 7.85 -2.35
CA ILE A 12 6.93 6.58 -3.05
C ILE A 12 7.79 6.52 -4.32
N TYR A 13 7.81 7.59 -5.09
CA TYR A 13 8.63 7.67 -6.31
C TYR A 13 10.12 7.61 -6.01
N ASP A 14 10.57 8.30 -4.96
CA ASP A 14 11.98 8.25 -4.54
C ASP A 14 12.38 6.84 -4.13
N ALA A 15 11.53 6.17 -3.34
CA ALA A 15 11.72 4.77 -2.99
C ALA A 15 11.81 3.88 -4.23
N TYR A 16 10.88 4.01 -5.18
CA TYR A 16 10.88 3.20 -6.40
C TYR A 16 12.07 3.46 -7.32
N ARG A 17 12.63 4.67 -7.34
CA ARG A 17 13.79 5.03 -8.17
C ARG A 17 15.13 4.66 -7.53
N THR A 18 15.27 4.88 -6.23
CA THR A 18 16.57 4.81 -5.53
C THR A 18 16.68 3.62 -4.57
N GLY A 19 15.55 3.01 -4.20
CA GLY A 19 15.47 2.04 -3.11
C GLY A 19 15.30 2.67 -1.73
N ARG A 20 15.33 4.00 -1.62
CA ARG A 20 15.17 4.72 -0.35
C ARG A 20 14.12 5.81 -0.48
N GLY A 21 13.31 5.98 0.55
CA GLY A 21 12.30 7.02 0.60
C GLY A 21 11.60 7.05 1.95
N SER A 22 10.66 7.96 2.11
CA SER A 22 9.87 8.06 3.33
C SER A 22 8.45 8.44 2.98
N VAL A 23 7.47 7.75 3.56
CA VAL A 23 6.05 7.95 3.23
C VAL A 23 5.28 8.23 4.51
N LYS A 24 4.47 9.29 4.50
CA LYS A 24 3.59 9.60 5.63
C LYS A 24 2.35 8.71 5.58
N VAL A 25 2.02 8.10 6.71
CA VAL A 25 0.84 7.26 6.90
C VAL A 25 -0.02 7.88 8.00
N ARG A 26 -1.30 8.07 7.73
CA ARG A 26 -2.28 8.68 8.62
C ARG A 26 -3.40 7.68 8.96
N ALA A 27 -3.80 7.69 10.22
CA ALA A 27 -4.96 6.97 10.71
C ALA A 27 -6.25 7.46 10.03
N LYS A 28 -7.24 6.59 9.92
CA LYS A 28 -8.57 6.98 9.46
C LYS A 28 -9.42 7.37 10.67
N ALA A 29 -9.76 8.65 10.75
CA ALA A 29 -10.55 9.21 11.83
C ALA A 29 -11.79 9.94 11.30
N SER A 30 -12.91 9.82 12.01
CA SER A 30 -14.14 10.60 11.82
C SER A 30 -14.42 11.43 13.07
N ILE A 31 -15.06 12.57 12.89
CA ILE A 31 -15.63 13.37 13.99
C ILE A 31 -17.12 13.02 14.06
N GLU A 32 -17.56 12.56 15.22
CA GLU A 32 -18.92 12.07 15.45
C GLU A 32 -19.50 12.75 16.69
N GLU A 33 -20.82 12.92 16.71
CA GLU A 33 -21.53 13.43 17.89
C GLU A 33 -21.93 12.28 18.80
N GLY A 34 -21.44 12.28 20.03
CA GLY A 34 -21.73 11.26 21.03
C GLY A 34 -23.14 11.41 21.63
N ARG A 35 -23.58 10.39 22.38
CA ARG A 35 -24.95 10.29 22.96
C ARG A 35 -25.36 11.44 23.90
N ARG A 36 -24.41 12.25 24.36
CA ARG A 36 -24.64 13.40 25.26
C ARG A 36 -24.43 14.75 24.57
N GLY A 37 -24.40 14.79 23.23
CA GLY A 37 -24.10 16.00 22.45
C GLY A 37 -22.64 16.45 22.53
N GLN A 38 -21.75 15.57 23.02
CA GLN A 38 -20.31 15.82 23.10
C GLN A 38 -19.65 15.32 21.82
N MET A 39 -18.76 16.12 21.24
CA MET A 39 -18.01 15.72 20.05
C MET A 39 -16.97 14.64 20.42
N GLN A 40 -16.81 13.65 19.55
CA GLN A 40 -15.86 12.55 19.69
C GLN A 40 -15.08 12.38 18.40
N ILE A 41 -13.80 12.03 18.52
CA ILE A 41 -12.97 11.60 17.41
C ILE A 41 -12.90 10.07 17.47
N VAL A 42 -13.38 9.41 16.42
CA VAL A 42 -13.42 7.94 16.31
C VAL A 42 -12.38 7.51 15.29
N VAL A 43 -11.41 6.72 15.73
CA VAL A 43 -10.33 6.19 14.88
C VAL A 43 -10.63 4.72 14.54
N THR A 44 -10.75 4.44 13.24
CA THR A 44 -11.18 3.13 12.71
C THR A 44 -10.06 2.34 12.05
N GLU A 45 -8.99 2.99 11.59
CA GLU A 45 -7.83 2.34 10.98
C GLU A 45 -6.56 3.04 11.46
N LEU A 46 -5.54 2.26 11.82
CA LEU A 46 -4.27 2.77 12.35
C LEU A 46 -3.11 2.62 11.38
N PRO A 47 -2.09 3.49 11.46
CA PRO A 47 -0.84 3.31 10.75
C PRO A 47 -0.19 1.96 11.07
N TYR A 48 0.59 1.45 10.12
CA TYR A 48 1.24 0.15 10.26
C TYR A 48 2.18 0.10 11.48
N GLN A 49 2.19 -1.03 12.21
CA GLN A 49 3.00 -1.25 13.41
C GLN A 49 2.72 -0.28 14.57
N THR A 50 1.50 0.25 14.68
CA THR A 50 1.05 1.05 15.84
C THR A 50 -0.05 0.32 16.63
N SER A 51 -0.20 0.67 17.90
CA SER A 51 -1.20 0.06 18.80
C SER A 51 -2.10 1.13 19.44
N CYS A 52 -3.37 0.80 19.67
CA CYS A 52 -4.30 1.70 20.35
C CYS A 52 -3.81 2.09 21.75
N SER A 53 -3.28 1.13 22.50
CA SER A 53 -2.76 1.34 23.86
C SER A 53 -1.57 2.30 23.88
N SER A 54 -0.61 2.17 22.95
CA SER A 54 0.52 3.09 22.88
C SER A 54 0.10 4.52 22.49
N ILE A 55 -0.88 4.64 21.58
CA ILE A 55 -1.43 5.94 21.19
C ILE A 55 -2.20 6.56 22.36
N ALA A 56 -3.06 5.80 23.04
CA ALA A 56 -3.83 6.28 24.19
C ALA A 56 -2.93 6.73 25.34
N ALA A 57 -1.90 5.94 25.68
CA ALA A 57 -0.91 6.32 26.68
C ALA A 57 -0.19 7.62 26.31
N ARG A 58 0.23 7.76 25.04
CA ARG A 58 0.87 9.00 24.57
C ARG A 58 -0.07 10.21 24.61
N ILE A 59 -1.35 10.02 24.30
CA ILE A 59 -2.34 11.10 24.41
C ILE A 59 -2.48 11.53 25.88
N GLN A 60 -2.58 10.58 26.81
CA GLN A 60 -2.69 10.88 28.23
C GLN A 60 -1.48 11.68 28.74
N GLU A 61 -0.26 11.27 28.38
CA GLU A 61 0.97 12.01 28.70
C GLU A 61 0.94 13.46 28.20
N LEU A 62 0.48 13.67 26.95
CA LEU A 62 0.40 15.01 26.34
C LEU A 62 -0.67 15.89 26.99
N VAL A 63 -1.77 15.30 27.46
CA VAL A 63 -2.84 15.99 28.18
C VAL A 63 -2.37 16.37 29.58
N ASP A 64 -1.74 15.44 30.30
CA ASP A 64 -1.21 15.67 31.65
C ASP A 64 -0.06 16.70 31.64
N GLY A 65 0.75 16.70 30.59
CA GLY A 65 1.81 17.68 30.35
C GLY A 65 1.33 19.06 29.86
N GLY A 66 0.05 19.21 29.53
CA GLY A 66 -0.54 20.45 29.02
C GLY A 66 -0.14 20.81 27.58
N GLU A 67 0.52 19.90 26.85
CA GLU A 67 0.86 20.09 25.43
C GLU A 67 -0.35 19.91 24.50
N LEU A 68 -1.35 19.15 24.94
CA LEU A 68 -2.56 18.87 24.18
C LEU A 68 -3.80 19.17 25.03
N ASP A 69 -4.59 20.16 24.61
CA ASP A 69 -5.84 20.55 25.26
C ASP A 69 -7.07 20.15 24.44
N GLY A 70 -8.24 20.13 25.09
CA GLY A 70 -9.52 19.84 24.47
C GLY A 70 -9.94 18.36 24.50
N ILE A 71 -9.13 17.48 25.10
CA ILE A 71 -9.48 16.07 25.32
C ILE A 71 -10.03 15.90 26.74
N ALA A 72 -11.14 15.19 26.86
CA ALA A 72 -11.76 14.83 28.13
C ALA A 72 -11.40 13.40 28.55
N ASP A 73 -11.36 12.46 27.59
CA ASP A 73 -11.09 11.05 27.86
C ASP A 73 -10.66 10.30 26.59
N VAL A 74 -9.95 9.17 26.74
CA VAL A 74 -9.52 8.29 25.64
C VAL A 74 -9.81 6.85 26.01
N ASN A 75 -10.65 6.18 25.21
CA ASN A 75 -11.06 4.80 25.44
C ASN A 75 -10.80 3.93 24.21
N ASP A 76 -10.16 2.78 24.43
CA ASP A 76 -10.02 1.73 23.43
C ASP A 76 -11.20 0.77 23.49
N ASN A 77 -12.09 0.86 22.49
CA ASN A 77 -13.24 -0.02 22.31
C ASN A 77 -13.00 -1.04 21.19
N SER A 78 -11.73 -1.31 20.85
CA SER A 78 -11.39 -2.29 19.82
C SER A 78 -11.85 -3.69 20.22
N SER A 79 -12.50 -4.40 19.30
CA SER A 79 -13.03 -5.76 19.54
C SER A 79 -12.98 -6.58 18.25
N GLY A 80 -12.73 -7.88 18.37
CA GLY A 80 -12.73 -8.80 17.22
C GLY A 80 -11.73 -8.45 16.12
N GLY A 81 -10.62 -7.78 16.47
CA GLY A 81 -9.61 -7.32 15.49
C GLY A 81 -10.01 -6.05 14.70
N GLN A 82 -11.15 -5.44 15.02
CA GLN A 82 -11.53 -4.14 14.49
C GLN A 82 -11.05 -3.04 15.43
N THR A 83 -10.29 -2.09 14.88
CA THR A 83 -9.82 -0.93 15.64
C THR A 83 -10.96 0.05 15.86
N ASN A 84 -11.16 0.44 17.12
CA ASN A 84 -12.13 1.46 17.49
C ASN A 84 -11.62 2.25 18.71
N LEU A 85 -10.77 3.25 18.46
CA LEU A 85 -10.26 4.15 19.49
C LEU A 85 -11.13 5.40 19.53
N ILE A 86 -11.76 5.66 20.68
CA ILE A 86 -12.68 6.78 20.88
C ILE A 86 -12.00 7.82 21.77
N ILE A 87 -11.85 9.03 21.23
CA ILE A 87 -11.30 10.19 21.95
C ILE A 87 -12.47 11.16 22.18
N THR A 88 -12.86 11.33 23.44
CA THR A 88 -13.94 12.24 23.82
C THR A 88 -13.39 13.64 24.05
N LEU A 89 -14.02 14.65 23.46
CA LEU A 89 -13.59 16.03 23.55
C LEU A 89 -14.29 16.79 24.69
N LYS A 90 -13.66 17.86 25.17
CA LYS A 90 -14.30 18.85 26.06
C LYS A 90 -15.38 19.61 25.30
N ARG A 91 -16.38 20.17 26.01
CA ARG A 91 -17.57 20.80 25.40
C ARG A 91 -17.24 22.00 24.48
N ASP A 92 -16.15 22.70 24.77
CA ASP A 92 -15.69 23.92 24.12
C ASP A 92 -14.53 23.68 23.14
N ALA A 93 -14.07 22.43 23.00
CA ALA A 93 -12.94 22.10 22.14
C ALA A 93 -13.35 22.06 20.66
N ASN A 94 -12.54 22.66 19.80
CA ASN A 94 -12.68 22.54 18.35
C ASN A 94 -12.13 21.19 17.87
N ALA A 95 -13.02 20.29 17.44
CA ALA A 95 -12.67 18.92 17.05
C ALA A 95 -11.62 18.85 15.92
N ASN A 96 -11.66 19.76 14.96
CA ASN A 96 -10.69 19.77 13.87
C ASN A 96 -9.29 20.19 14.34
N VAL A 97 -9.21 21.13 15.28
CA VAL A 97 -7.93 21.56 15.85
C VAL A 97 -7.30 20.44 16.68
N VAL A 98 -8.11 19.80 17.55
CA VAL A 98 -7.65 18.66 18.34
C VAL A 98 -7.20 17.51 17.45
N LEU A 99 -7.96 17.18 16.40
CA LEU A 99 -7.60 16.12 15.45
C LEU A 99 -6.26 16.40 14.74
N ASN A 100 -6.00 17.65 14.34
CA ASN A 100 -4.73 18.01 13.71
C ASN A 100 -3.56 17.97 14.70
N ASN A 101 -3.76 18.41 15.94
CA ASN A 101 -2.74 18.29 16.99
C ASN A 101 -2.45 16.82 17.30
N LEU A 102 -3.48 15.98 17.35
CA LEU A 102 -3.33 14.53 17.49
C LEU A 102 -2.48 13.95 16.36
N PHE A 103 -2.71 14.34 15.10
CA PHE A 103 -1.84 13.89 13.99
C PHE A 103 -0.39 14.39 14.11
N LYS A 104 -0.15 15.59 14.65
CA LYS A 104 1.21 16.15 14.77
C LYS A 104 1.99 15.55 15.93
N LEU A 105 1.33 15.29 17.06
CA LEU A 105 1.99 14.95 18.33
C LEU A 105 1.92 13.46 18.69
N THR A 106 1.14 12.66 17.95
CA THR A 106 0.94 11.23 18.23
C THR A 106 1.23 10.37 17.00
N GLN A 107 1.31 9.06 17.23
CA GLN A 107 1.51 8.06 16.18
C GLN A 107 0.28 7.83 15.28
N LEU A 108 -0.81 8.59 15.47
CA LEU A 108 -1.94 8.64 14.53
C LEU A 108 -1.52 9.13 13.14
N GLN A 109 -0.42 9.88 13.05
CA GLN A 109 0.30 10.05 11.80
C GLN A 109 1.77 9.74 12.04
N SER A 110 2.34 8.88 11.21
CA SER A 110 3.74 8.48 11.31
C SER A 110 4.40 8.50 9.94
N SER A 111 5.73 8.55 9.95
CA SER A 111 6.52 8.42 8.74
C SER A 111 7.05 6.99 8.66
N PHE A 112 6.79 6.31 7.55
CA PHE A 112 7.31 4.99 7.25
C PHE A 112 8.57 5.13 6.39
N PRO A 113 9.77 4.82 6.94
CA PRO A 113 11.00 4.85 6.17
C PRO A 113 11.08 3.61 5.27
N ILE A 114 11.25 3.83 3.97
CA ILE A 114 11.43 2.78 2.98
C ILE A 114 12.93 2.60 2.73
N ASN A 115 13.42 1.37 2.89
CA ASN A 115 14.78 0.97 2.54
C ASN A 115 14.75 -0.43 1.91
N MET A 116 14.78 -0.49 0.58
CA MET A 116 14.74 -1.73 -0.19
C MET A 116 16.15 -2.33 -0.30
N VAL A 117 16.50 -3.19 0.65
CA VAL A 117 17.78 -3.94 0.66
C VAL A 117 17.48 -5.43 0.59
N ALA A 118 18.18 -6.13 -0.31
CA ALA A 118 18.10 -7.58 -0.44
C ALA A 118 19.46 -8.15 -0.86
N LEU A 119 19.60 -9.47 -0.73
CA LEU A 119 20.76 -10.19 -1.25
C LEU A 119 20.57 -10.44 -2.74
N VAL A 120 21.51 -9.96 -3.56
CA VAL A 120 21.63 -10.32 -4.97
C VAL A 120 22.92 -11.10 -5.11
N ASP A 121 22.80 -12.37 -5.48
CA ASP A 121 23.92 -13.32 -5.57
C ASP A 121 24.75 -13.38 -4.28
N GLY A 122 24.06 -13.41 -3.14
CA GLY A 122 24.68 -13.47 -1.80
C GLY A 122 25.25 -12.14 -1.30
N VAL A 123 25.20 -11.06 -2.08
CA VAL A 123 25.73 -9.75 -1.69
C VAL A 123 24.58 -8.78 -1.36
N PRO A 124 24.62 -8.09 -0.21
CA PRO A 124 23.59 -7.10 0.14
C PRO A 124 23.68 -5.91 -0.81
N ARG A 125 22.57 -5.60 -1.48
CA ARG A 125 22.43 -4.46 -2.38
C ARG A 125 21.16 -3.68 -2.07
N THR A 126 21.23 -2.37 -2.22
CA THR A 126 20.04 -1.52 -2.29
C THR A 126 19.45 -1.64 -3.69
N LEU A 127 18.17 -1.98 -3.77
CA LEU A 127 17.44 -2.22 -5.01
C LEU A 127 16.42 -1.12 -5.25
N ASN A 128 16.24 -0.73 -6.50
CA ASN A 128 15.08 0.03 -6.92
C ASN A 128 13.97 -0.92 -7.41
N LEU A 129 12.77 -0.40 -7.67
CA LEU A 129 11.62 -1.24 -8.04
C LEU A 129 11.88 -2.06 -9.30
N LYS A 130 12.53 -1.45 -10.31
CA LYS A 130 12.88 -2.12 -11.57
C LYS A 130 13.79 -3.32 -11.32
N THR A 131 14.89 -3.13 -10.59
CA THR A 131 15.86 -4.20 -10.30
C THR A 131 15.25 -5.33 -9.46
N ALA A 132 14.34 -5.01 -8.53
CA ALA A 132 13.61 -6.02 -7.76
C ALA A 132 12.70 -6.87 -8.65
N ILE A 133 11.94 -6.25 -9.56
CA ILE A 133 11.08 -6.96 -10.52
C ILE A 133 11.91 -7.79 -11.49
N GLU A 134 13.01 -7.24 -12.01
CA GLU A 134 13.94 -7.98 -12.88
C GLU A 134 14.51 -9.22 -12.18
N GLY A 135 14.91 -9.10 -10.91
CA GLY A 135 15.36 -10.23 -10.11
C GLY A 135 14.30 -11.33 -9.99
N TYR A 136 13.05 -10.95 -9.70
CA TYR A 136 11.94 -11.90 -9.63
C TYR A 136 11.65 -12.57 -10.99
N VAL A 137 11.61 -11.80 -12.08
CA VAL A 137 11.37 -12.34 -13.43
C VAL A 137 12.47 -13.30 -13.84
N ASN A 138 13.75 -12.98 -13.57
CA ASN A 138 14.87 -13.87 -13.88
C ASN A 138 14.78 -15.18 -13.09
N HIS A 139 14.39 -15.12 -11.83
CA HIS A 139 14.15 -16.31 -11.04
C HIS A 139 13.00 -17.16 -11.59
N GLN A 140 11.89 -16.54 -12.02
CA GLN A 140 10.78 -17.26 -12.66
C GLN A 140 11.21 -17.97 -13.95
N VAL A 141 12.04 -17.31 -14.77
CA VAL A 141 12.60 -17.93 -15.97
C VAL A 141 13.41 -19.17 -15.62
N ASP A 142 14.34 -19.09 -14.66
CA ASP A 142 15.17 -20.23 -14.23
C ASP A 142 14.31 -21.39 -13.69
N VAL A 143 13.34 -21.10 -12.82
CA VAL A 143 12.43 -22.11 -12.25
C VAL A 143 11.62 -22.81 -13.34
N ILE A 144 11.05 -22.05 -14.29
CA ILE A 144 10.21 -22.61 -15.35
C ILE A 144 11.03 -23.36 -16.37
N THR A 145 12.25 -22.90 -16.70
CA THR A 145 13.18 -23.64 -17.55
C THR A 145 13.51 -24.99 -16.92
N ARG A 146 13.97 -25.03 -15.67
CA ARG A 146 14.29 -26.29 -14.97
C ARG A 146 13.09 -27.23 -14.87
N ARG A 147 11.92 -26.69 -14.56
CA ARG A 147 10.66 -27.45 -14.51
C ARG A 147 10.33 -28.07 -15.87
N SER A 148 10.48 -27.31 -16.95
CA SER A 148 10.20 -27.78 -18.31
C SER A 148 11.23 -28.79 -18.79
N GLU A 149 12.52 -28.60 -18.51
CA GLU A 149 13.59 -29.56 -18.79
C GLU A 149 13.35 -30.89 -18.07
N TYR A 150 13.02 -30.85 -16.77
CA TYR A 150 12.70 -32.04 -16.00
C TYR A 150 11.49 -32.79 -16.58
N ARG A 151 10.42 -32.07 -16.94
CA ARG A 151 9.22 -32.64 -17.56
C ARG A 151 9.53 -33.22 -18.94
N LEU A 152 10.37 -32.56 -19.72
CA LEU A 152 10.80 -33.00 -21.04
C LEU A 152 11.61 -34.29 -20.96
N GLY A 153 12.59 -34.34 -20.04
CA GLY A 153 13.39 -35.54 -19.79
C GLY A 153 12.51 -36.72 -19.39
N LYS A 154 11.58 -36.52 -18.46
CA LYS A 154 10.63 -37.57 -18.05
C LYS A 154 9.72 -38.03 -19.20
N ALA A 155 9.26 -37.12 -20.05
CA ALA A 155 8.41 -37.45 -21.19
C ALA A 155 9.18 -38.25 -22.25
N LYS A 156 10.41 -37.83 -22.60
CA LYS A 156 11.30 -38.53 -23.54
C LYS A 156 11.69 -39.92 -23.05
N ASP A 157 12.02 -40.03 -21.76
CA ASP A 157 12.30 -41.32 -21.12
C ASP A 157 11.11 -42.28 -21.24
N ARG A 158 9.90 -41.80 -20.94
CA ARG A 158 8.68 -42.60 -21.04
C ARG A 158 8.39 -43.00 -22.49
N GLN A 159 8.48 -42.07 -23.42
CA GLN A 159 8.31 -42.32 -24.84
C GLN A 159 9.27 -43.40 -25.34
N HIS A 160 10.56 -43.29 -25.02
CA HIS A 160 11.57 -44.26 -25.43
C HIS A 160 11.25 -45.68 -24.94
N ILE A 161 10.73 -45.84 -23.71
CA ILE A 161 10.28 -47.15 -23.22
C ILE A 161 9.09 -47.67 -24.05
N LEU A 162 8.07 -46.84 -24.27
CA LEU A 162 6.88 -47.22 -25.01
C LEU A 162 7.16 -47.57 -26.48
N GLU A 163 8.07 -46.85 -27.13
CA GLU A 163 8.55 -47.16 -28.48
C GLU A 163 9.24 -48.53 -28.53
N GLY A 164 10.03 -48.85 -27.50
CA GLY A 164 10.63 -50.17 -27.33
C GLY A 164 9.57 -51.27 -27.19
N ARG A 165 8.55 -51.06 -26.34
CA ARG A 165 7.42 -51.98 -26.20
C ARG A 165 6.65 -52.17 -27.49
N LEU A 166 6.33 -51.08 -28.19
CA LEU A 166 5.58 -51.15 -29.45
C LEU A 166 6.37 -51.92 -30.52
N LYS A 167 7.67 -51.67 -30.63
CA LYS A 167 8.57 -52.42 -31.52
C LYS A 167 8.64 -53.89 -31.10
N ALA A 168 8.70 -54.20 -29.81
CA ALA A 168 8.70 -55.56 -29.30
C ALA A 168 7.39 -56.31 -29.60
N LEU A 169 6.24 -55.65 -29.43
CA LEU A 169 4.92 -56.22 -29.75
C LEU A 169 4.79 -56.60 -31.24
N ASN A 170 5.42 -55.86 -32.15
CA ASN A 170 5.41 -56.18 -33.58
C ASN A 170 6.19 -57.45 -33.94
N VAL A 171 7.14 -57.88 -33.10
CA VAL A 171 7.97 -59.08 -33.30
C VAL A 171 7.94 -60.03 -32.09
N ILE A 172 6.79 -60.08 -31.41
CA ILE A 172 6.69 -60.71 -30.08
C ILE A 172 7.02 -62.21 -30.09
N ASP A 173 6.61 -62.94 -31.13
CA ASP A 173 6.89 -64.39 -31.22
C ASP A 173 8.40 -64.68 -31.31
N ALA A 174 9.13 -63.84 -32.04
CA ALA A 174 10.58 -63.95 -32.16
C ALA A 174 11.29 -63.59 -30.85
N ILE A 175 10.79 -62.60 -30.13
CA ILE A 175 11.28 -62.21 -28.80
C ILE A 175 11.01 -63.34 -27.78
N ILE A 176 9.82 -63.91 -27.74
CA ILE A 176 9.49 -65.05 -26.86
C ILE A 176 10.40 -66.23 -27.15
N LYS A 177 10.64 -66.55 -28.44
CA LYS A 177 11.57 -67.62 -28.83
C LYS A 177 13.00 -67.36 -28.35
N LEU A 178 13.47 -66.12 -28.47
CA LEU A 178 14.80 -65.71 -28.00
C LEU A 178 14.94 -65.81 -26.48
N ILE A 179 13.92 -65.36 -25.73
CA ILE A 179 13.90 -65.43 -24.26
C ILE A 179 13.90 -66.89 -23.80
N ARG A 180 13.04 -67.74 -24.40
CA ARG A 180 12.99 -69.18 -24.08
C ARG A 180 14.25 -69.95 -24.44
N ALA A 181 15.04 -69.46 -25.39
CA ALA A 181 16.32 -70.05 -25.81
C ALA A 181 17.54 -69.45 -25.08
N SER A 182 17.32 -68.62 -24.06
CA SER A 182 18.38 -68.02 -23.25
C SER A 182 18.41 -68.68 -21.88
N ASP A 183 19.62 -68.88 -21.35
CA ASP A 183 19.83 -69.61 -20.09
C ASP A 183 19.36 -68.81 -18.87
N ASP A 184 19.48 -67.48 -18.93
CA ASP A 184 19.07 -66.56 -17.87
C ASP A 184 18.62 -65.19 -18.40
N ALA A 185 18.08 -64.35 -17.51
CA ALA A 185 17.60 -63.01 -17.84
C ALA A 185 18.72 -62.06 -18.35
N PRO A 186 19.94 -62.04 -17.77
CA PRO A 186 21.06 -61.29 -18.33
C PRO A 186 21.41 -61.67 -19.78
N ALA A 187 21.49 -62.97 -20.10
CA ALA A 187 21.78 -63.43 -21.46
C ALA A 187 20.65 -63.04 -22.44
N ALA A 188 19.39 -63.10 -22.01
CA ALA A 188 18.26 -62.65 -22.81
C ALA A 188 18.33 -61.13 -23.08
N LYS A 189 18.65 -60.32 -22.06
CA LYS A 189 18.85 -58.86 -22.16
C LYS A 189 19.92 -58.54 -23.20
N ASP A 190 21.09 -59.16 -23.10
CA ASP A 190 22.21 -58.91 -24.00
C ASP A 190 21.89 -59.29 -25.45
N LYS A 191 21.10 -60.36 -25.67
CA LYS A 191 20.63 -60.76 -27.00
C LYS A 191 19.58 -59.79 -27.56
N LEU A 192 18.69 -59.24 -26.74
CA LEU A 192 17.71 -58.22 -27.14
C LEU A 192 18.39 -56.89 -27.53
N MET A 193 19.51 -56.56 -26.90
CA MET A 193 20.29 -55.37 -27.24
C MET A 193 21.08 -55.51 -28.56
N LYS A 194 21.42 -56.73 -28.97
CA LYS A 194 22.15 -57.00 -30.21
C LYS A 194 21.22 -56.99 -31.44
N LYS A 195 21.82 -56.93 -32.64
CA LYS A 195 21.07 -57.09 -33.90
C LYS A 195 20.42 -58.49 -33.95
N PRO A 196 19.21 -58.62 -34.52
CA PRO A 196 18.48 -57.61 -35.32
C PRO A 196 17.64 -56.61 -34.51
N TYR A 197 17.49 -56.80 -33.20
CA TYR A 197 16.52 -56.05 -32.39
C TYR A 197 17.02 -54.65 -31.97
N GLY A 198 18.27 -54.56 -31.50
CA GLY A 198 18.93 -53.28 -31.21
C GLY A 198 18.23 -52.43 -30.15
N PHE A 199 17.64 -53.05 -29.12
CA PHE A 199 17.02 -52.32 -28.02
C PHE A 199 18.08 -51.70 -27.11
N SER A 200 17.76 -50.57 -26.49
CA SER A 200 18.58 -50.03 -25.39
C SER A 200 18.49 -50.94 -24.16
N GLU A 201 19.41 -50.80 -23.21
CA GLU A 201 19.38 -51.55 -21.95
C GLU A 201 18.06 -51.35 -21.19
N ARG A 202 17.61 -50.09 -21.06
CA ARG A 202 16.34 -49.76 -20.38
C ARG A 202 15.13 -50.37 -21.06
N GLN A 203 15.10 -50.37 -22.40
CA GLN A 203 14.02 -51.03 -23.17
C GLN A 203 14.08 -52.55 -23.01
N ALA A 204 15.26 -53.17 -23.06
CA ALA A 204 15.41 -54.61 -22.94
C ALA A 204 14.95 -55.11 -21.57
N ILE A 205 15.30 -54.41 -20.48
CA ILE A 205 14.81 -54.70 -19.13
C ILE A 205 13.29 -54.60 -19.09
N ASP A 206 12.73 -53.50 -19.59
CA ASP A 206 11.29 -53.27 -19.60
C ASP A 206 10.51 -54.31 -20.44
N ILE A 207 11.09 -54.79 -21.55
CA ILE A 207 10.53 -55.88 -22.37
C ILE A 207 10.51 -57.20 -21.60
N LEU A 208 11.57 -57.52 -20.85
CA LEU A 208 11.64 -58.72 -20.02
C LEU A 208 10.62 -58.69 -18.87
N ASP A 209 10.33 -57.50 -18.35
CA ASP A 209 9.36 -57.27 -17.27
C ASP A 209 7.90 -57.19 -17.76
N MET A 210 7.65 -57.29 -19.08
CA MET A 210 6.30 -57.25 -19.63
C MET A 210 5.45 -58.42 -19.13
N GLN A 211 4.18 -58.13 -18.87
CA GLN A 211 3.21 -59.13 -18.45
C GLN A 211 2.38 -59.61 -19.64
N LEU A 212 2.00 -60.89 -19.67
CA LEU A 212 1.24 -61.47 -20.78
C LEU A 212 -0.08 -60.73 -21.08
N ARG A 213 -0.70 -60.10 -20.08
CA ARG A 213 -1.91 -59.28 -20.27
C ARG A 213 -1.70 -58.03 -21.14
N GLN A 214 -0.46 -57.56 -21.26
CA GLN A 214 -0.10 -56.37 -22.06
C GLN A 214 0.07 -56.70 -23.56
N LEU A 215 -0.03 -57.98 -23.94
CA LEU A 215 0.07 -58.43 -25.33
C LEU A 215 -1.27 -58.30 -26.10
N THR A 216 -2.33 -57.85 -25.44
CA THR A 216 -3.65 -57.71 -26.07
C THR A 216 -3.67 -56.58 -27.09
N LYS A 217 -4.59 -56.66 -28.07
CA LYS A 217 -4.81 -55.59 -29.05
C LYS A 217 -5.19 -54.26 -28.37
N LEU A 218 -5.93 -54.31 -27.27
CA LEU A 218 -6.31 -53.12 -26.51
C LEU A 218 -5.09 -52.44 -25.91
N SER A 219 -4.21 -53.20 -25.23
CA SER A 219 -2.96 -52.65 -24.66
C SER A 219 -2.05 -52.02 -25.70
N ARG A 220 -2.05 -52.55 -26.94
CA ARG A 220 -1.33 -51.92 -28.05
C ARG A 220 -1.90 -50.55 -28.40
N ILE A 221 -3.22 -50.43 -28.53
CA ILE A 221 -3.89 -49.15 -28.83
C ILE A 221 -3.64 -48.15 -27.71
N ASP A 222 -3.67 -48.59 -26.45
CA ASP A 222 -3.37 -47.73 -25.30
C ASP A 222 -1.94 -47.18 -25.37
N ILE A 223 -0.95 -48.02 -25.73
CA ILE A 223 0.45 -47.61 -25.90
C ILE A 223 0.59 -46.60 -27.06
N GLU A 224 -0.04 -46.86 -28.20
CA GLU A 224 -0.01 -45.97 -29.37
C GLU A 224 -0.60 -44.59 -29.00
N THR A 225 -1.74 -44.58 -28.30
CA THR A 225 -2.40 -43.36 -27.81
C THR A 225 -1.51 -42.61 -26.80
N GLU A 226 -0.86 -43.32 -25.87
CA GLU A 226 0.05 -42.70 -24.89
C GLU A 226 1.28 -42.07 -25.60
N ILE A 227 1.84 -42.74 -26.59
CA ILE A 227 2.95 -42.20 -27.41
C ILE A 227 2.52 -40.93 -28.14
N GLU A 228 1.33 -40.91 -28.75
CA GLU A 228 0.81 -39.72 -29.43
C GLU A 228 0.65 -38.53 -28.47
N ALA A 229 0.08 -38.76 -27.28
CA ALA A 229 -0.05 -37.73 -26.25
C ALA A 229 1.32 -37.22 -25.76
N LEU A 230 2.29 -38.11 -25.59
CA LEU A 230 3.66 -37.75 -25.21
C LEU A 230 4.35 -36.94 -26.32
N ASN A 231 4.16 -37.28 -27.58
CA ASN A 231 4.70 -36.54 -28.73
C ASN A 231 4.20 -35.09 -28.74
N VAL A 232 2.90 -34.87 -28.52
CA VAL A 232 2.33 -33.52 -28.42
C VAL A 232 3.01 -32.76 -27.28
N LYS A 233 3.08 -33.38 -26.10
CA LYS A 233 3.68 -32.77 -24.90
C LYS A 233 5.17 -32.46 -25.05
N ILE A 234 5.93 -33.33 -25.70
CA ILE A 234 7.35 -33.14 -25.97
C ILE A 234 7.54 -31.94 -26.90
N LYS A 235 6.77 -31.86 -27.99
CA LYS A 235 6.82 -30.73 -28.92
C LYS A 235 6.50 -29.40 -28.22
N GLU A 236 5.46 -29.37 -27.40
CA GLU A 236 5.11 -28.18 -26.60
C GLU A 236 6.25 -27.76 -25.66
N LEU A 237 6.85 -28.71 -24.94
CA LEU A 237 7.96 -28.44 -24.02
C LEU A 237 9.23 -28.00 -24.75
N GLU A 238 9.53 -28.59 -25.91
CA GLU A 238 10.64 -28.17 -26.77
C GLU A 238 10.43 -26.77 -27.34
N GLU A 239 9.20 -26.41 -27.70
CA GLU A 239 8.86 -25.05 -28.15
C GLU A 239 9.03 -24.04 -27.01
N ILE A 240 8.58 -24.37 -25.81
CA ILE A 240 8.75 -23.53 -24.61
C ILE A 240 10.23 -23.29 -24.32
N LEU A 241 11.07 -24.33 -24.38
CA LEU A 241 12.50 -24.22 -24.11
C LEU A 241 13.29 -23.57 -25.25
N GLY A 242 12.84 -23.75 -26.51
CA GLY A 242 13.50 -23.21 -27.70
C GLY A 242 13.18 -21.75 -27.99
N ASN A 243 12.06 -21.22 -27.48
CA ASN A 243 11.62 -19.85 -27.77
C ASN A 243 11.42 -19.01 -26.49
N PRO A 244 12.31 -18.03 -26.21
CA PRO A 244 12.19 -17.14 -25.06
C PRO A 244 10.90 -16.31 -25.02
N LYS A 245 10.20 -16.12 -26.15
CA LYS A 245 8.90 -15.42 -26.18
C LYS A 245 7.78 -16.31 -25.66
N VAL A 246 7.77 -17.58 -26.05
CA VAL A 246 6.79 -18.57 -25.60
C VAL A 246 6.92 -18.80 -24.10
N LEU A 247 8.16 -18.93 -23.62
CA LEU A 247 8.44 -19.04 -22.19
C LEU A 247 7.91 -17.83 -21.40
N ARG A 248 8.17 -16.61 -21.86
CA ARG A 248 7.65 -15.39 -21.21
C ARG A 248 6.12 -15.29 -21.26
N ALA A 249 5.49 -15.74 -22.35
CA ALA A 249 4.04 -15.79 -22.45
C ALA A 249 3.45 -16.78 -21.43
N LEU A 250 4.09 -17.94 -21.24
CA LEU A 250 3.71 -18.90 -20.21
C LEU A 250 3.84 -18.32 -18.80
N ILE A 251 4.96 -17.65 -18.49
CA ILE A 251 5.13 -16.93 -17.21
C ILE A 251 4.00 -15.94 -16.98
N SER A 252 3.70 -15.12 -18.00
CA SER A 252 2.63 -14.13 -17.90
C SER A 252 1.27 -14.76 -17.65
N LYS A 253 0.99 -15.92 -18.27
CA LYS A 253 -0.25 -16.66 -18.06
C LYS A 253 -0.35 -17.18 -16.63
N GLU A 254 0.69 -17.86 -16.14
CA GLU A 254 0.71 -18.40 -14.76
C GLU A 254 0.58 -17.28 -13.72
N LEU A 255 1.23 -16.12 -13.94
CA LEU A 255 1.09 -14.96 -13.05
C LEU A 255 -0.32 -14.36 -13.06
N LEU A 256 -1.02 -14.41 -14.19
CA LEU A 256 -2.41 -13.95 -14.28
C LEU A 256 -3.36 -14.91 -13.55
N GLU A 257 -3.15 -16.22 -13.66
CA GLU A 257 -3.93 -17.23 -12.92
C GLU A 257 -3.77 -17.01 -11.41
N VAL A 258 -2.53 -16.79 -10.93
CA VAL A 258 -2.27 -16.46 -9.51
C VAL A 258 -2.95 -15.15 -9.10
N LYS A 259 -2.96 -14.14 -9.98
CA LYS A 259 -3.67 -12.88 -9.70
C LYS A 259 -5.17 -13.12 -9.56
N GLU A 260 -5.78 -13.92 -10.43
CA GLU A 260 -7.22 -14.19 -10.39
C GLU A 260 -7.63 -14.95 -9.12
N GLU A 261 -6.79 -15.88 -8.66
CA GLU A 261 -7.06 -16.67 -7.45
C GLU A 261 -6.86 -15.88 -6.16
N PHE A 262 -5.82 -15.03 -6.07
CA PHE A 262 -5.37 -14.42 -4.82
C PHE A 262 -5.54 -12.90 -4.73
N ALA A 263 -6.11 -12.22 -5.73
CA ALA A 263 -6.26 -10.77 -5.69
C ALA A 263 -7.25 -10.32 -4.60
N THR A 264 -6.79 -9.41 -3.74
CA THR A 264 -7.62 -8.74 -2.74
C THR A 264 -7.80 -7.25 -3.07
N PRO A 265 -8.95 -6.63 -2.72
CA PRO A 265 -9.14 -5.19 -2.87
C PRO A 265 -8.07 -4.36 -2.13
N ARG A 266 -7.85 -3.13 -2.60
CA ARG A 266 -6.89 -2.21 -2.00
C ARG A 266 -7.33 -1.79 -0.60
N ALA A 267 -6.51 -2.06 0.41
CA ALA A 267 -6.78 -1.65 1.79
C ALA A 267 -6.47 -0.16 2.07
N CYS A 268 -5.30 0.32 1.64
CA CYS A 268 -4.84 1.69 1.96
C CYS A 268 -5.13 2.65 0.81
N LYS A 269 -5.80 3.77 1.07
CA LYS A 269 -6.02 4.83 0.06
C LYS A 269 -4.80 5.75 -0.02
N ILE A 270 -4.49 6.26 -1.21
CA ILE A 270 -3.49 7.33 -1.39
C ILE A 270 -4.24 8.63 -1.60
N VAL A 271 -3.90 9.63 -0.82
CA VAL A 271 -4.43 10.99 -0.94
C VAL A 271 -3.26 11.95 -1.14
N ALA A 272 -3.49 13.06 -1.83
CA ALA A 272 -2.48 14.12 -1.95
C ALA A 272 -2.08 14.60 -0.55
N ASP A 273 -0.78 14.82 -0.33
CA ASP A 273 -0.33 15.50 0.87
C ASP A 273 -0.70 16.97 0.69
N SER A 274 -1.69 17.46 1.43
CA SER A 274 -2.10 18.87 1.44
C SER A 274 -1.06 19.78 2.10
N GLY A 275 0.16 19.27 2.33
CA GLY A 275 1.17 19.87 3.19
C GLY A 275 0.85 19.62 4.67
N GLU A 276 1.77 20.03 5.53
CA GLU A 276 1.44 20.23 6.94
C GLU A 276 0.37 21.33 6.99
N MET A 277 -0.92 20.95 7.09
CA MET A 277 -1.96 21.92 7.42
C MET A 277 -1.54 22.60 8.70
N SER A 278 -1.18 23.85 8.55
CA SER A 278 -0.87 24.72 9.66
C SER A 278 -2.23 24.99 10.35
N ILE A 279 -2.26 25.17 11.67
CA ILE A 279 -3.54 25.44 12.38
C ILE A 279 -4.22 26.68 11.75
N GLU A 280 -3.39 27.55 11.17
CA GLU A 280 -3.71 28.70 10.35
C GLU A 280 -4.66 28.36 9.19
N ASP A 281 -4.49 27.23 8.51
CA ASP A 281 -5.26 26.84 7.30
C ASP A 281 -6.65 26.25 7.64
N LEU A 282 -6.96 26.07 8.93
CA LEU A 282 -8.26 25.58 9.42
C LEU A 282 -9.20 26.69 9.92
N ILE A 283 -8.69 27.90 10.07
CA ILE A 283 -9.50 29.06 10.42
C ILE A 283 -10.10 29.59 9.12
N ASP A 284 -11.41 29.84 9.04
CA ASP A 284 -11.98 30.44 7.85
C ASP A 284 -11.37 31.83 7.60
N ASP A 285 -10.92 32.12 6.37
CA ASP A 285 -10.39 33.43 5.99
C ASP A 285 -11.50 34.49 5.90
N LYS A 286 -12.04 34.87 7.05
CA LYS A 286 -13.10 35.87 7.15
C LYS A 286 -12.54 37.26 6.89
N GLU A 287 -13.29 38.08 6.16
CA GLU A 287 -12.99 39.49 6.01
C GLU A 287 -13.24 40.23 7.34
N LEU A 288 -12.19 40.87 7.86
CA LEU A 288 -12.18 41.58 9.13
C LEU A 288 -11.79 43.04 8.92
N VAL A 289 -12.35 43.90 9.78
CA VAL A 289 -11.98 45.30 9.90
C VAL A 289 -11.34 45.49 11.27
N ILE A 290 -10.06 45.84 11.25
CA ILE A 290 -9.30 46.14 12.46
C ILE A 290 -9.45 47.63 12.75
N VAL A 291 -9.94 47.93 13.95
CA VAL A 291 -10.14 49.30 14.43
C VAL A 291 -9.21 49.55 15.60
N MET A 292 -8.36 50.56 15.47
CA MET A 292 -7.48 51.03 16.54
C MET A 292 -7.82 52.47 16.90
N THR A 293 -8.02 52.71 18.18
CA THR A 293 -8.32 54.05 18.71
C THR A 293 -7.05 54.80 19.12
N GLN A 294 -7.16 56.11 19.34
CA GLN A 294 -6.03 56.94 19.77
C GLN A 294 -5.56 56.56 21.18
N ALA A 295 -6.46 56.09 22.05
CA ALA A 295 -6.13 55.49 23.34
C ALA A 295 -5.53 54.06 23.23
N GLN A 296 -5.13 53.63 22.03
CA GLN A 296 -4.46 52.35 21.76
C GLN A 296 -5.31 51.11 22.11
N TYR A 297 -6.63 51.22 22.02
CA TYR A 297 -7.50 50.05 22.05
C TYR A 297 -7.65 49.46 20.65
N VAL A 298 -7.45 48.16 20.52
CA VAL A 298 -7.58 47.42 19.27
C VAL A 298 -8.73 46.41 19.36
N LYS A 299 -9.48 46.26 18.26
CA LYS A 299 -10.49 45.22 18.10
C LYS A 299 -10.63 44.81 16.64
N ALA A 300 -11.04 43.56 16.44
CA ALA A 300 -11.49 43.05 15.15
C ALA A 300 -13.02 43.12 15.08
N VAL A 301 -13.55 43.46 13.92
CA VAL A 301 -15.00 43.51 13.65
C VAL A 301 -15.22 42.85 12.29
N SER A 302 -16.26 42.02 12.12
CA SER A 302 -16.60 41.47 10.80
C SER A 302 -16.83 42.58 9.77
N ALA A 303 -16.26 42.43 8.56
CA ALA A 303 -16.46 43.37 7.46
C ALA A 303 -17.94 43.54 7.05
N SER A 304 -18.76 42.52 7.29
CA SER A 304 -20.22 42.57 7.10
C SER A 304 -20.89 43.70 7.87
N SER A 305 -20.33 44.10 9.01
CA SER A 305 -20.82 45.19 9.87
C SER A 305 -20.52 46.60 9.34
N PHE A 306 -19.70 46.70 8.28
CA PHE A 306 -19.28 47.97 7.66
C PHE A 306 -19.93 48.22 6.28
N ARG A 307 -20.88 47.37 5.85
CA ARG A 307 -21.59 47.56 4.57
C ARG A 307 -22.17 48.97 4.44
N THR A 308 -21.81 49.61 3.33
CA THR A 308 -22.35 50.90 2.89
C THR A 308 -23.85 50.77 2.60
N GLN A 309 -24.69 51.45 3.39
CA GLN A 309 -26.00 51.83 2.87
C GLN A 309 -25.78 52.77 1.68
N GLY A 310 -26.52 52.56 0.59
CA GLY A 310 -26.48 53.43 -0.59
C GLY A 310 -26.75 54.90 -0.26
N ARG A 311 -26.42 55.79 -1.21
CA ARG A 311 -26.55 57.26 -1.08
C ARG A 311 -27.90 57.65 -0.45
N GLY A 312 -27.85 58.27 0.73
CA GLY A 312 -29.03 58.87 1.39
C GLY A 312 -29.30 58.46 2.85
N GLY A 313 -28.46 57.63 3.48
CA GLY A 313 -28.65 57.23 4.89
C GLY A 313 -28.11 58.24 5.91
N ARG A 314 -28.97 58.74 6.80
CA ARG A 314 -28.58 59.51 8.01
C ARG A 314 -27.67 58.64 8.90
N GLY A 315 -26.42 59.08 9.08
CA GLY A 315 -25.51 58.80 10.19
C GLY A 315 -25.55 57.40 10.82
N VAL A 316 -24.67 56.50 10.36
CA VAL A 316 -24.41 55.23 11.07
C VAL A 316 -23.56 55.52 12.30
N ALA A 317 -24.11 55.32 13.50
CA ALA A 317 -23.44 55.62 14.76
C ALA A 317 -22.06 54.92 14.87
N GLY A 318 -21.02 55.71 15.16
CA GLY A 318 -19.69 55.22 15.51
C GLY A 318 -19.70 54.48 16.85
N ALA A 319 -18.68 53.65 17.08
CA ALA A 319 -18.49 52.88 18.32
C ALA A 319 -18.70 53.73 19.58
N LYS A 320 -19.25 53.17 20.68
CA LYS A 320 -19.29 53.84 21.99
C LYS A 320 -17.86 53.92 22.54
N LEU A 321 -17.18 55.01 22.21
CA LEU A 321 -15.85 55.34 22.70
C LEU A 321 -15.94 55.80 24.16
N LYS A 322 -14.91 55.53 24.99
CA LYS A 322 -14.76 56.25 26.28
C LYS A 322 -14.72 57.75 25.94
N ALA A 323 -15.30 58.61 26.79
CA ALA A 323 -15.36 60.06 26.57
C ALA A 323 -14.11 60.59 25.83
N ASP A 324 -14.34 61.11 24.62
CA ASP A 324 -13.35 61.65 23.66
C ASP A 324 -12.29 60.73 23.02
N ASP A 325 -12.45 59.40 23.02
CA ASP A 325 -11.56 58.54 22.21
C ASP A 325 -11.97 58.58 20.72
N ILE A 326 -11.00 58.70 19.81
CA ILE A 326 -11.20 58.84 18.36
C ILE A 326 -10.57 57.64 17.66
N VAL A 327 -11.21 57.16 16.60
CA VAL A 327 -10.65 56.10 15.75
C VAL A 327 -9.47 56.66 14.96
N ARG A 328 -8.28 56.07 15.13
CA ARG A 328 -7.05 56.51 14.47
C ARG A 328 -6.72 55.69 13.22
N HIS A 329 -6.89 54.38 13.31
CA HIS A 329 -6.62 53.47 12.20
C HIS A 329 -7.79 52.52 11.96
N VAL A 330 -8.16 52.38 10.70
CA VAL A 330 -9.12 51.39 10.21
C VAL A 330 -8.44 50.65 9.06
N ILE A 331 -8.25 49.34 9.23
CA ILE A 331 -7.59 48.50 8.24
C ILE A 331 -8.54 47.38 7.85
N PHE A 332 -8.83 47.28 6.55
CA PHE A 332 -9.53 46.14 5.97
C PHE A 332 -8.51 45.05 5.71
N THR A 333 -8.77 43.85 6.23
CA THR A 333 -7.84 42.73 6.15
C THR A 333 -8.61 41.41 6.20
N THR A 334 -7.90 40.30 6.09
CA THR A 334 -8.48 38.97 6.22
C THR A 334 -7.95 38.30 7.49
N ALA A 335 -8.66 37.30 8.01
CA ALA A 335 -8.28 36.61 9.24
C ALA A 335 -6.87 36.01 9.18
N HIS A 336 -6.41 35.60 7.98
CA HIS A 336 -5.06 35.07 7.75
C HIS A 336 -3.95 36.12 7.67
N ALA A 337 -4.28 37.40 7.53
CA ALA A 337 -3.28 38.44 7.37
C ALA A 337 -2.54 38.76 8.68
N TYR A 338 -1.26 39.13 8.54
CA TYR A 338 -0.44 39.62 9.64
C TYR A 338 -0.51 41.14 9.74
N LEU A 339 -0.75 41.62 10.96
CA LEU A 339 -0.66 43.03 11.32
C LEU A 339 0.72 43.30 11.91
N LEU A 340 1.37 44.35 11.42
CA LEU A 340 2.69 44.79 11.85
C LEU A 340 2.56 46.08 12.66
N PHE A 341 2.90 46.02 13.94
CA PHE A 341 2.89 47.15 14.86
C PHE A 341 4.30 47.70 15.00
N PHE A 342 4.51 48.88 14.41
CA PHE A 342 5.79 49.59 14.47
C PHE A 342 5.85 50.44 15.74
N SER A 343 6.85 50.18 16.59
CA SER A 343 7.11 50.97 17.78
C SER A 343 8.08 52.12 17.51
N ASN A 344 7.98 53.19 18.31
CA ASN A 344 8.92 54.31 18.31
C ASN A 344 10.35 53.93 18.76
N ARG A 345 10.57 52.70 19.22
CA ARG A 345 11.89 52.13 19.58
C ARG A 345 12.50 51.30 18.45
N GLY A 346 11.97 51.40 17.23
CA GLY A 346 12.48 50.65 16.07
C GLY A 346 12.21 49.14 16.11
N ARG A 347 11.29 48.67 16.98
CA ARG A 347 10.85 47.27 17.00
C ARG A 347 9.54 47.10 16.24
N VAL A 348 9.41 46.00 15.51
CA VAL A 348 8.16 45.54 14.90
C VAL A 348 7.62 44.37 15.69
N TYR A 349 6.36 44.46 16.08
CA TYR A 349 5.60 43.33 16.63
C TYR A 349 4.66 42.82 15.55
N LYS A 350 4.64 41.51 15.33
CA LYS A 350 3.71 40.85 14.42
C LYS A 350 2.62 40.17 15.22
N LEU A 351 1.37 40.38 14.83
CA LEU A 351 0.21 39.70 15.42
C LEU A 351 -0.79 39.40 14.29
N ARG A 352 -1.45 38.24 14.32
CA ARG A 352 -2.43 37.91 13.27
C ARG A 352 -3.73 38.67 13.51
N ALA A 353 -4.43 38.99 12.44
CA ALA A 353 -5.74 39.61 12.54
C ALA A 353 -6.73 38.75 13.34
N ALA A 354 -6.67 37.41 13.19
CA ALA A 354 -7.49 36.46 13.94
C ALA A 354 -7.19 36.39 15.45
N ASP A 355 -5.98 36.76 15.88
CA ASP A 355 -5.58 36.74 17.29
C ASP A 355 -6.16 37.94 18.06
N ILE A 356 -6.69 38.96 17.35
CA ILE A 356 -7.38 40.10 17.95
C ILE A 356 -8.81 39.68 18.26
N PRO A 357 -9.30 39.89 19.49
CA PRO A 357 -10.65 39.48 19.85
C PRO A 357 -11.69 40.19 18.97
N GLU A 358 -12.50 39.37 18.29
CA GLU A 358 -13.64 39.86 17.54
C GLU A 358 -14.70 40.40 18.50
N ARG A 359 -15.14 41.63 18.26
CA ARG A 359 -16.14 42.30 19.10
C ARG A 359 -17.11 43.08 18.22
N GLU A 360 -18.30 43.34 18.76
CA GLU A 360 -19.26 44.20 18.09
C GLU A 360 -18.72 45.60 17.82
N ARG A 361 -19.25 46.25 16.78
CA ARG A 361 -18.87 47.62 16.39
C ARG A 361 -19.02 48.62 17.54
N THR A 362 -19.97 48.42 18.44
CA THR A 362 -20.25 49.29 19.61
C THR A 362 -19.42 48.93 20.84
N ALA A 363 -18.85 47.72 20.91
CA ALA A 363 -18.10 47.24 22.07
C ALA A 363 -16.69 47.85 22.16
N LYS A 364 -16.15 47.92 23.38
CA LYS A 364 -14.77 48.38 23.62
C LYS A 364 -13.77 47.33 23.15
N GLY A 365 -12.65 47.76 22.59
CA GLY A 365 -11.53 46.86 22.28
C GLY A 365 -10.75 46.44 23.52
N ILE A 366 -9.60 45.80 23.29
CA ILE A 366 -8.60 45.52 24.32
C ILE A 366 -7.44 46.52 24.18
N PRO A 367 -6.78 46.92 25.28
CA PRO A 367 -5.55 47.69 25.18
C PRO A 367 -4.49 46.85 24.44
N ILE A 368 -3.72 47.49 23.57
CA ILE A 368 -2.63 46.82 22.84
C ILE A 368 -1.36 46.64 23.70
N VAL A 369 -1.31 47.30 24.86
CA VAL A 369 -0.15 47.35 25.77
C VAL A 369 -0.28 46.31 26.86
#